data_AF-A0A8H8S0W7-F1
#
_entry.id   AF-A0A8H8S0W7-F1
#
_cell.length_a   1.000
_cell.length_b   1.000
_cell.length_c   1.000
_cell.angle_alpha   90.00
_cell.angle_beta   90.00
_cell.angle_gamma   90.00
#
_symmetry.space_group_name_H-M   'P 1'
#
loop_
_entity.id
_entity.type
_entity.pdbx_description
1 polymer ?
#
loop_
_entity_poly.entity_id
_entity_poly.type
_entity_poly.pdbx_seq_one_letter_code
_entity_poly.pdbx_strand_id
1 'polypeptide(L)'
;MTGSFVPWKGSRIVEDFYLPRMIEKLHGQKKCRIGDAVISTRDTCLGTETCEELWTPQNPGIGYGLDGVEILSNSSGSHWELRKLHTRVELIRGATTKAGGIYLYANQQGCDGERMY
;
A
#
# COMPACT_ATOMS: atom_id res chain seq x y z
N MET A 1 -14.29 -12.46 1.80
CA MET A 1 -13.22 -12.64 2.80
C MET A 1 -13.17 -11.39 3.67
N THR A 2 -13.64 -11.48 4.91
CA THR A 2 -13.38 -10.50 5.99
C THR A 2 -13.42 -11.29 7.31
N GLY A 3 -12.45 -12.19 7.52
CA GLY A 3 -12.39 -12.97 8.76
C GLY A 3 -11.75 -12.21 9.92
N SER A 4 -10.85 -11.26 9.60
CA SER A 4 -9.98 -10.63 10.59
C SER A 4 -9.75 -9.12 10.38
N PHE A 5 -10.20 -8.57 9.25
CA PHE A 5 -9.96 -7.16 8.90
C PHE A 5 -11.24 -6.50 8.36
N VAL A 6 -11.34 -5.19 8.55
CA VAL A 6 -12.40 -4.32 8.04
C VAL A 6 -11.74 -3.28 7.12
N PRO A 7 -12.32 -2.99 5.93
CA PRO A 7 -11.79 -1.94 5.05
C PRO A 7 -11.81 -0.58 5.76
N TRP A 8 -10.90 0.31 5.35
CA TRP A 8 -10.84 1.66 5.91
C TRP A 8 -12.12 2.46 5.63
N LYS A 9 -12.38 3.47 6.47
CA LYS A 9 -13.64 4.25 6.53
C LYS A 9 -13.96 5.04 5.25
N GLY A 10 -13.00 5.22 4.35
CA GLY A 10 -13.19 5.91 3.09
C GLY A 10 -11.90 6.54 2.57
N SER A 11 -11.95 7.11 1.37
CA SER A 11 -10.79 7.76 0.75
C SER A 11 -10.52 9.13 1.37
N ARG A 12 -9.23 9.47 1.50
CA ARG A 12 -8.70 10.74 2.03
C ARG A 12 -9.16 11.06 3.45
N ILE A 13 -9.54 10.03 4.21
CA ILE A 13 -9.91 10.16 5.62
C ILE A 13 -8.73 9.72 6.48
N VAL A 14 -8.33 10.59 7.41
CA VAL A 14 -7.23 10.34 8.34
C VAL A 14 -7.66 10.72 9.75
N GLU A 15 -7.39 9.86 10.72
CA GLU A 15 -7.76 10.02 12.13
C GLU A 15 -6.53 10.01 13.04
N ASP A 16 -6.72 10.50 14.27
CA ASP A 16 -5.74 10.36 15.34
C ASP A 16 -5.87 8.98 15.99
N PHE A 17 -4.81 8.19 15.95
CA PHE A 17 -4.72 6.89 16.59
C PHE A 17 -3.86 6.98 17.86
N TYR A 18 -4.39 6.52 18.99
CA TYR A 18 -3.63 6.46 20.24
C TYR A 18 -2.64 5.30 20.20
N LEU A 19 -1.38 5.60 20.44
CA LEU A 19 -0.32 4.60 20.41
C LEU A 19 -0.35 3.74 21.68
N PRO A 20 0.01 2.44 21.61
CA PRO A 20 0.20 1.63 22.81
C PRO A 20 1.25 2.25 23.73
N ARG A 21 1.03 2.20 25.06
CA ARG A 21 1.93 2.81 26.06
C ARG A 21 3.41 2.43 25.88
N MET A 22 3.69 1.22 25.38
CA MET A 22 5.06 0.79 25.09
C MET A 22 5.73 1.63 24.00
N ILE A 23 4.99 2.01 22.94
CA ILE A 23 5.48 2.86 21.85
C ILE A 23 5.57 4.31 22.31
N GLU A 24 4.59 4.78 23.09
CA GLU A 24 4.64 6.13 23.69
C GLU A 24 5.88 6.31 24.57
N LYS A 25 6.24 5.30 25.38
CA LYS A 25 7.45 5.34 26.23
C LYS A 25 8.74 5.40 25.42
N LEU A 26 8.76 4.77 24.24
CA LEU A 26 9.94 4.74 23.36
C LEU A 26 10.11 6.03 22.55
N HIS A 27 9.01 6.59 22.02
CA HIS A 27 9.06 7.71 21.07
C HIS A 27 8.58 9.04 21.66
N GLY A 28 7.97 9.06 22.85
CA GLY A 28 7.39 10.25 23.46
C GLY A 28 6.08 10.74 22.80
N GLN A 29 5.63 10.07 21.73
CA GLN A 29 4.45 10.43 20.96
C GLN A 29 3.23 9.66 21.48
N LYS A 30 2.13 10.37 21.82
CA LYS A 30 0.89 9.75 22.31
C LYS A 30 -0.06 9.30 21.20
N LYS A 31 -0.04 10.00 20.07
CA LYS A 31 -0.95 9.77 18.94
C LYS A 31 -0.20 9.79 17.63
N CYS A 32 -0.57 8.95 16.67
CA CYS A 32 -0.13 9.04 15.28
C CYS A 32 -1.33 9.25 14.34
N ARG A 33 -1.05 9.53 13.07
CA ARG A 33 -2.06 9.60 12.02
C ARG A 33 -2.28 8.21 11.44
N ILE A 34 -3.53 7.81 11.26
CA ILE A 34 -3.93 6.55 10.61
C ILE A 34 -4.99 6.82 9.54
N GLY A 35 -4.88 6.17 8.40
CA GLY A 35 -5.86 6.25 7.31
C GLY A 35 -5.23 6.43 5.94
N ASP A 36 -6.02 6.97 5.01
CA ASP A 36 -5.60 7.23 3.63
C ASP A 36 -4.85 8.57 3.55
N ALA A 37 -3.53 8.48 3.58
CA ALA A 37 -2.61 9.62 3.59
C ALA A 37 -1.36 9.33 2.76
N VAL A 38 -0.69 10.39 2.33
CA VAL A 38 0.62 10.34 1.67
C VAL A 38 1.69 10.99 2.55
N ILE A 39 2.94 10.60 2.34
CA ILE A 39 4.09 11.17 3.03
C ILE A 39 4.75 12.21 2.12
N SER A 40 4.58 13.47 2.48
CA SER A 40 5.30 14.57 1.84
C SER A 40 6.64 14.79 2.56
N THR A 41 7.73 14.70 1.79
CA THR A 41 9.08 15.05 2.23
C THR A 41 9.49 16.38 1.60
N ARG A 42 10.73 16.82 1.82
CA ARG A 42 11.24 18.06 1.22
C ARG A 42 11.35 17.98 -0.30
N ASP A 43 11.64 16.78 -0.82
CA ASP A 43 12.09 16.60 -2.20
C ASP A 43 11.22 15.61 -2.99
N THR A 44 10.30 14.91 -2.32
CA THR A 44 9.42 13.93 -2.97
C THR A 44 8.15 13.64 -2.15
N CYS A 45 7.17 12.98 -2.77
CA CYS A 45 5.94 12.52 -2.15
C CYS A 45 5.74 11.01 -2.38
N LEU A 46 5.47 10.29 -1.30
CA LEU A 46 5.29 8.83 -1.28
C LEU A 46 3.83 8.46 -0.93
N GLY A 47 3.21 7.64 -1.76
CA GLY A 47 1.94 6.99 -1.48
C GLY A 47 2.11 5.48 -1.29
N THR A 48 1.10 4.84 -0.72
CA THR A 48 1.06 3.38 -0.61
C THR A 48 -0.26 2.84 -1.10
N GLU A 49 -0.20 1.72 -1.78
CA GLU A 49 -1.34 0.85 -2.04
C GLU A 49 -1.02 -0.56 -1.53
N THR A 50 -2.02 -1.42 -1.44
CA THR A 50 -1.91 -2.75 -0.85
C THR A 50 -2.42 -3.80 -1.83
N CYS A 51 -1.54 -4.74 -2.16
CA CYS A 51 -1.82 -5.96 -2.94
C CYS A 51 -2.89 -5.77 -4.04
N GLU A 52 -4.13 -6.19 -3.78
CA GLU A 52 -5.26 -6.18 -4.72
C GLU A 52 -5.66 -4.80 -5.22
N GLU A 53 -5.38 -3.73 -4.47
CA GLU A 53 -5.74 -2.36 -4.84
C GLU A 53 -5.21 -1.99 -6.24
N LEU A 54 -4.07 -2.57 -6.64
CA LEU A 54 -3.43 -2.37 -7.95
C LEU A 54 -4.37 -2.66 -9.13
N TRP A 55 -5.25 -3.64 -9.04
CA TRP A 55 -6.14 -4.04 -10.14
C TRP A 55 -7.63 -3.84 -9.82
N THR A 56 -7.94 -3.07 -8.78
CA THR A 56 -9.31 -2.61 -8.55
C THR A 56 -9.72 -1.58 -9.63
N PRO A 57 -11.01 -1.51 -10.01
CA PRO A 57 -11.47 -0.53 -10.99
C PRO A 57 -11.17 0.91 -10.61
N GLN A 58 -11.22 1.21 -9.31
CA GLN A 58 -10.88 2.52 -8.74
C GLN A 58 -9.59 2.40 -7.92
N ASN A 59 -8.50 2.06 -8.59
CA ASN A 59 -7.17 1.97 -7.99
C ASN A 59 -6.76 3.34 -7.36
N PRO A 60 -6.32 3.36 -6.08
CA PRO A 60 -5.89 4.58 -5.39
C PRO A 60 -4.69 5.29 -6.05
N GLY A 61 -3.80 4.56 -6.70
CA GLY A 61 -2.69 5.06 -7.51
C GLY A 61 -3.09 6.05 -8.60
N ILE A 62 -4.32 5.99 -9.11
CA ILE A 62 -4.85 7.01 -10.03
C ILE A 62 -5.00 8.36 -9.31
N GLY A 63 -5.57 8.34 -8.10
CA GLY A 63 -5.72 9.53 -7.27
C GLY A 63 -4.36 10.10 -6.85
N TYR A 64 -3.45 9.23 -6.43
CA TYR A 64 -2.08 9.60 -6.05
C TYR A 64 -1.31 10.25 -7.21
N GLY A 65 -1.39 9.69 -8.42
CA GLY A 65 -0.76 10.29 -9.60
C GLY A 65 -1.32 11.69 -9.92
N LEU A 66 -2.63 11.89 -9.77
CA LEU A 66 -3.26 13.20 -9.94
C LEU A 66 -2.86 14.20 -8.85
N ASP A 67 -2.56 13.74 -7.65
CA ASP A 67 -2.11 14.57 -6.53
C ASP A 67 -0.58 14.85 -6.55
N GLY A 68 0.14 14.36 -7.58
CA GLY A 68 1.58 14.57 -7.72
C GLY A 68 2.44 13.67 -6.84
N VAL A 69 1.92 12.51 -6.41
CA VAL A 69 2.72 11.47 -5.76
C VAL A 69 3.71 10.89 -6.77
N GLU A 70 5.00 10.93 -6.43
CA GLU A 70 6.07 10.52 -7.34
C GLU A 70 6.50 9.08 -7.13
N ILE A 71 6.35 8.56 -5.91
CA ILE A 71 6.72 7.19 -5.55
C ILE A 71 5.48 6.50 -4.98
N LEU A 72 5.15 5.33 -5.52
CA LEU A 72 4.06 4.50 -5.05
C LEU A 72 4.60 3.14 -4.61
N SER A 73 4.38 2.76 -3.36
CA SER A 73 4.73 1.43 -2.86
C SER A 73 3.52 0.51 -2.80
N ASN A 74 3.68 -0.73 -3.26
CA ASN A 74 2.72 -1.80 -3.09
C ASN A 74 3.32 -2.93 -2.25
N SER A 75 2.74 -3.14 -1.07
CA SER A 75 3.02 -4.30 -0.23
C SER A 75 2.01 -5.41 -0.55
N SER A 76 2.52 -6.58 -0.95
CA SER A 76 1.74 -7.70 -1.45
C SER A 76 1.94 -8.97 -0.62
N GLY A 77 0.87 -9.76 -0.54
CA GLY A 77 0.85 -11.13 0.02
C GLY A 77 0.37 -12.14 -1.03
N SER A 78 0.82 -11.98 -2.27
CA SER A 78 0.32 -12.73 -3.41
C SER A 78 1.08 -14.04 -3.61
N HIS A 79 0.39 -15.14 -3.31
CA HIS A 79 0.91 -16.49 -3.50
C HIS A 79 1.37 -16.75 -4.94
N TRP A 80 2.31 -17.67 -5.07
CA TRP A 80 2.76 -18.22 -6.33
C TRP A 80 1.63 -18.95 -7.04
N GLU A 81 1.50 -18.64 -8.32
CA GLU A 81 0.57 -19.30 -9.22
C GLU A 81 1.24 -19.35 -10.59
N LEU A 82 1.13 -20.49 -11.27
CA LEU A 82 1.75 -20.71 -12.56
C LEU A 82 1.33 -19.60 -13.55
N ARG A 83 2.31 -18.94 -14.17
CA ARG A 83 2.14 -17.84 -15.17
C ARG A 83 1.59 -16.50 -14.64
N LYS A 84 1.25 -16.36 -13.36
CA LYS A 84 0.72 -15.10 -12.79
C LYS A 84 1.72 -13.96 -12.69
N LEU A 85 3.02 -14.29 -12.63
CA LEU A 85 4.08 -13.29 -12.52
C LEU A 85 4.02 -12.26 -13.64
N HIS A 86 3.76 -12.70 -14.88
CA HIS A 86 3.70 -11.79 -16.03
C HIS A 86 2.58 -10.75 -15.87
N THR A 87 1.39 -11.17 -15.43
CA THR A 87 0.27 -10.27 -15.18
C THR A 87 0.62 -9.21 -14.15
N ARG A 88 1.30 -9.56 -13.05
CA ARG A 88 1.72 -8.59 -12.03
C ARG A 88 2.69 -7.55 -12.62
N VAL A 89 3.69 -8.00 -13.37
CA VAL A 89 4.65 -7.10 -14.02
C VAL A 89 3.96 -6.15 -15.00
N GLU A 90 2.99 -6.64 -15.79
CA GLU A 90 2.23 -5.79 -16.71
C GLU A 90 1.33 -4.80 -16.00
N LEU A 91 0.72 -5.17 -14.86
CA LEU A 91 -0.05 -4.23 -14.04
C LEU A 91 0.82 -3.10 -13.49
N ILE A 92 2.01 -3.42 -12.97
CA ILE A 92 2.99 -2.43 -12.46
C ILE A 92 3.47 -1.51 -13.59
N ARG A 93 3.79 -2.09 -14.76
CA ARG A 93 4.16 -1.32 -15.95
C ARG A 93 3.02 -0.43 -16.43
N GLY A 94 1.78 -0.93 -16.40
CA GLY A 94 0.60 -0.17 -16.78
C GLY A 94 0.38 1.04 -15.86
N ALA A 95 0.55 0.86 -14.55
CA ALA A 95 0.43 1.95 -13.57
C ALA A 95 1.45 3.07 -13.84
N THR A 96 2.73 2.71 -13.98
CA THR A 96 3.82 3.67 -14.26
C THR A 96 3.73 4.29 -15.65
N THR A 97 3.29 3.55 -16.66
CA THR A 97 3.11 4.11 -18.03
C THR A 97 1.96 5.11 -18.07
N LYS A 98 0.88 4.88 -17.29
CA LYS A 98 -0.30 5.74 -17.29
C LYS A 98 -0.12 7.01 -16.46
N ALA A 99 0.48 6.89 -15.28
CA ALA A 99 0.58 7.99 -14.31
C ALA A 99 2.00 8.58 -14.18
N GLY A 100 3.02 7.96 -14.78
CA GLY A 100 4.41 8.28 -14.51
C GLY A 100 4.87 7.76 -13.14
N GLY A 101 6.00 8.30 -12.67
CA GLY A 101 6.52 8.03 -11.32
C GLY A 101 7.27 6.70 -11.16
N ILE A 102 7.65 6.41 -9.92
CA ILE A 102 8.36 5.21 -9.49
C ILE A 102 7.38 4.29 -8.77
N TYR A 103 7.41 3.01 -9.11
CA TYR A 103 6.58 2.00 -8.46
C TYR A 103 7.44 0.94 -7.78
N LEU A 104 7.26 0.77 -6.48
CA LEU A 104 7.97 -0.20 -5.64
C LEU A 104 7.04 -1.36 -5.31
N TYR A 105 7.43 -2.59 -5.65
CA TYR A 105 6.63 -3.78 -5.36
C TYR A 105 7.39 -4.72 -4.43
N ALA A 106 6.78 -5.13 -3.33
CA ALA A 106 7.32 -6.10 -2.40
C ALA A 106 6.31 -7.22 -2.15
N ASN A 107 6.75 -8.47 -2.21
CA ASN A 107 5.92 -9.65 -1.96
C ASN A 107 6.62 -10.60 -1.00
N GLN A 108 5.83 -11.35 -0.24
CA GLN A 108 6.36 -12.49 0.51
C GLN A 108 6.94 -13.55 -0.44
N GLN A 109 7.96 -14.27 0.01
CA GLN A 109 8.59 -15.37 -0.73
C GLN A 109 8.84 -16.54 0.22
N GLY A 110 8.26 -17.69 -0.09
CA GLY A 110 8.41 -18.91 0.69
C GLY A 110 7.10 -19.41 1.27
N CYS A 111 7.19 -20.42 2.13
CA CYS A 111 6.03 -20.99 2.81
C CYS A 111 5.84 -20.33 4.18
N ASP A 112 4.63 -19.86 4.44
CA ASP A 112 4.21 -19.23 5.70
C ASP A 112 3.70 -20.23 6.75
N GLY A 113 3.78 -21.54 6.43
CA GLY A 113 3.32 -22.63 7.30
C GLY A 113 1.97 -23.23 6.88
N GLU A 114 1.39 -22.77 5.77
CA GLU A 114 0.17 -23.34 5.20
C GLU A 114 0.41 -24.01 3.83
N ARG A 115 -0.66 -24.18 3.03
CA ARG A 115 -0.62 -24.82 1.71
C ARG A 115 -0.16 -23.89 0.58
N MET A 116 0.17 -22.64 0.90
CA MET A 116 0.52 -21.59 -0.06
C MET A 116 2.04 -21.38 -0.07
N TYR A 117 2.56 -20.93 -1.21
CA TYR A 117 3.96 -20.54 -1.44
C TYR A 117 3.99 -19.15 -2.08
#